data_AF-V9IGT3-F1
#
_entry.id   AF-V9IGT3-F1
#
_cell.length_a   1.000
_cell.length_b   1.000
_cell.length_c   1.000
_cell.angle_alpha   90.00
_cell.angle_beta   90.00
_cell.angle_gamma   90.00
#
_symmetry.space_group_name_H-M   'P 1'
#
loop_
_entity.id
_entity.type
_entity.pdbx_description
1 polymer ?
#
loop_
_entity_poly.entity_id
_entity_poly.type
_entity_poly.pdbx_seq_one_letter_code
_entity_poly.pdbx_strand_id
1 'polypeptide(L)' 'MNWNCATCTYLNSSSKEICEMCGKSRHKGNEDKPLASGGKECPRCTLVNEKNVSICDACGISLKDSPTYI' A
#
# COMPACT_ATOMS: atom_id res chain seq x y z
N MET A 1 13.14 13.33 -16.95
CA MET A 1 12.40 12.26 -17.68
C MET A 1 10.96 12.23 -17.18
N ASN A 2 9.99 12.43 -18.06
CA ASN A 2 8.57 12.43 -17.70
C ASN A 2 8.03 10.99 -17.63
N TRP A 3 6.84 10.78 -17.07
CA TRP A 3 6.24 9.45 -16.96
C TRP A 3 4.77 9.45 -17.39
N ASN A 4 4.36 8.39 -18.08
CA ASN A 4 2.97 8.18 -18.45
C ASN A 4 2.22 7.47 -17.32
N CYS A 5 1.05 8.00 -16.95
CA CYS A 5 0.20 7.36 -15.97
C CYS A 5 -0.28 5.99 -16.45
N ALA A 6 -0.01 4.93 -15.69
CA ALA A 6 -0.43 3.58 -16.04
C ALA A 6 -1.97 3.41 -16.07
N THR A 7 -2.73 4.32 -15.45
CA THR A 7 -4.20 4.27 -15.41
C THR A 7 -4.85 5.12 -16.50
N CYS A 8 -4.43 6.38 -16.65
CA CYS A 8 -5.10 7.33 -17.55
C CYS A 8 -4.19 7.87 -18.67
N THR A 9 -3.01 7.28 -18.85
CA THR A 9 -2.00 7.56 -19.90
C THR A 9 -1.39 8.96 -19.94
N TYR A 10 -1.88 9.90 -19.13
CA TYR A 10 -1.38 11.28 -19.03
C TYR A 10 0.11 11.35 -18.74
N LEU A 11 0.82 12.25 -19.44
CA LEU A 11 2.26 12.46 -19.31
C LEU A 11 2.55 13.48 -18.19
N ASN A 12 3.00 12.98 -17.03
CA ASN A 12 3.34 13.78 -15.87
C ASN A 12 4.82 14.19 -15.86
N SER A 13 5.11 15.31 -15.19
CA SER A 13 6.50 15.74 -14.92
C SER A 13 7.27 14.70 -14.10
N SER A 14 8.60 14.68 -14.25
CA SER A 14 9.49 13.82 -13.43
C SER A 14 9.40 14.10 -11.94
N SER A 15 9.07 15.34 -11.58
CA SER A 15 9.01 15.83 -10.21
C SER A 15 7.71 15.47 -9.48
N LYS A 16 6.74 14.88 -10.20
CA LYS A 16 5.43 14.53 -9.66
C LYS A 16 5.37 13.03 -9.42
N GLU A 17 5.02 12.66 -8.20
CA GLU A 17 4.82 11.26 -7.80
C GLU A 17 3.35 10.83 -7.89
N ILE A 18 2.44 11.79 -8.11
CA ILE A 18 1.00 11.57 -8.23
C ILE A 18 0.55 12.17 -9.57
N CYS A 19 -0.28 11.43 -10.30
CA CYS A 19 -0.82 11.86 -11.57
C CYS A 19 -1.71 13.10 -11.39
N GLU A 20 -1.42 14.16 -12.12
CA GLU A 20 -2.14 15.44 -12.02
C GLU A 20 -3.59 15.35 -12.54
N MET A 21 -3.87 14.38 -13.41
CA MET A 21 -5.21 14.22 -14.01
C MET A 21 -6.13 13.28 -13.23
N CYS A 22 -5.60 12.21 -12.64
CA CYS A 22 -6.43 11.16 -12.02
C CYS A 22 -6.06 10.83 -10.57
N GLY A 23 -5.03 11.45 -10.01
CA GLY A 23 -4.60 11.24 -8.62
C GLY A 23 -3.94 9.89 -8.32
N LYS A 24 -3.74 9.03 -9.33
CA LYS A 24 -3.02 7.75 -9.16
C LYS A 24 -1.52 7.99 -8.98
N SER A 25 -0.90 7.29 -8.03
CA SER A 25 0.54 7.32 -7.82
C SER A 25 1.32 6.81 -9.05
N ARG A 26 2.51 7.35 -9.25
CA ARG A 26 3.49 6.90 -10.26
C ARG A 26 3.90 5.46 -10.05
N HIS A 27 4.12 5.11 -8.79
CA HIS A 27 4.41 3.76 -8.35
C HIS A 27 3.10 3.05 -8.02
N LYS A 28 2.87 1.88 -8.63
CA LYS A 28 1.83 0.97 -8.16
C LYS A 28 2.15 0.57 -6.74
N GLY A 29 1.16 0.64 -5.84
CA GLY A 29 1.30 0.09 -4.50
C GLY A 29 1.38 -1.44 -4.55
N ASN A 30 1.45 -2.08 -3.39
CA ASN A 30 1.38 -3.54 -3.29
C ASN A 30 -0.05 -4.10 -3.53
N GLU A 31 -0.87 -3.36 -4.29
CA GLU A 31 -2.29 -3.64 -4.57
C GLU A 31 -2.47 -4.93 -5.38
N ASP A 32 -1.42 -5.39 -6.08
CA ASP A 32 -1.42 -6.65 -6.84
C ASP A 32 -1.34 -7.89 -5.93
N LYS A 33 -0.97 -7.74 -4.64
CA LYS A 33 -1.07 -8.85 -3.69
C LYS A 33 -2.43 -8.83 -3.03
N PRO A 34 -3.24 -9.90 -3.15
CA PRO A 34 -4.44 -10.03 -2.35
C PRO A 34 -4.06 -9.90 -0.88
N LEU A 35 -4.90 -9.20 -0.11
CA LEU A 35 -4.73 -9.11 1.34
C LEU A 35 -4.57 -10.53 1.88
N ALA A 36 -3.56 -10.74 2.71
CA ALA A 36 -3.30 -12.06 3.30
C ALA A 36 -4.55 -12.46 4.10
N SER A 37 -5.33 -13.41 3.58
CA SER A 37 -6.49 -13.95 4.31
C SER A 37 -6.00 -14.56 5.61
N GLY A 38 -6.54 -14.13 6.74
CA GLY A 38 -6.02 -14.51 8.05
C GLY A 38 -4.82 -13.67 8.51
N GLY A 39 -4.47 -12.60 7.81
CA GLY A 39 -3.43 -11.64 8.17
C GLY A 39 -3.84 -10.70 9.31
N LYS A 40 -2.87 -10.08 9.99
CA LYS A 40 -3.12 -9.20 11.14
C LYS A 40 -3.23 -7.74 10.71
N GLU A 41 -4.38 -7.12 10.95
CA GLU A 41 -4.57 -5.69 10.70
C GLU A 41 -3.89 -4.86 11.80
N CYS A 42 -3.03 -3.94 11.40
CA CYS A 42 -2.34 -3.05 12.32
C CYS A 42 -3.32 -1.99 12.87
N PRO A 43 -3.51 -1.88 14.19
CA PRO A 43 -4.46 -0.92 14.79
C PRO A 43 -4.03 0.54 14.64
N ARG A 44 -2.78 0.79 14.21
CA ARG A 44 -2.22 2.14 14.06
C ARG A 44 -2.26 2.65 12.62
N CYS A 45 -1.91 1.81 11.66
CA CYS A 45 -1.75 2.22 10.25
C CYS A 45 -2.60 1.38 9.29
N THR A 46 -3.48 0.52 9.81
CA THR A 46 -4.44 -0.32 9.08
C THR A 46 -3.84 -1.27 8.03
N LEU A 47 -2.51 -1.42 8.00
CA LEU A 47 -1.85 -2.39 7.14
C LEU A 47 -2.24 -3.81 7.57
N VAL A 48 -2.74 -4.62 6.65
CA VAL A 48 -2.90 -6.06 6.86
C VAL A 48 -1.56 -6.74 6.61
N ASN A 49 -0.97 -7.29 7.67
CA ASN A 49 0.32 -7.95 7.64
C ASN A 49 0.12 -9.48 7.53
N GLU A 50 1.17 -10.21 7.16
CA GLU A 50 1.14 -11.67 7.11
C GLU A 50 0.76 -12.29 8.47
N LYS A 51 0.09 -13.46 8.45
CA LYS A 51 -0.44 -14.12 9.65
C LYS A 51 0.61 -14.37 10.75
N ASN A 52 1.87 -14.60 10.35
CA ASN A 52 2.95 -15.02 11.24
C ASN A 52 3.83 -13.87 11.74
N VAL A 53 3.55 -12.62 11.37
CA VAL A 53 4.34 -11.49 11.88
C VAL A 53 3.81 -11.01 13.24
N SER A 54 4.74 -10.67 14.12
CA SER A 54 4.42 -10.11 15.45
C SER A 54 4.58 -8.59 15.52
N ILE A 55 5.15 -7.99 14.47
CA ILE A 55 5.45 -6.56 14.36
C ILE A 55 4.94 -6.09 13.00
N CYS A 56 4.37 -4.89 12.93
CA CYS A 56 3.92 -4.29 11.69
C CYS A 56 5.10 -3.89 10.80
N ASP A 57 5.08 -4.31 9.53
CA ASP A 57 6.15 -4.00 8.57
C ASP A 57 6.24 -2.51 8.22
N ALA A 58 5.13 -1.76 8.34
CA ALA A 58 5.10 -0.33 8.01
C ALA A 58 5.48 0.58 9.19
N CYS A 59 5.04 0.25 10.42
CA CYS A 59 5.17 1.18 11.55
C CYS A 59 5.85 0.59 12.79
N GLY A 60 6.21 -0.70 12.79
CA GLY A 60 6.98 -1.31 13.86
C GLY A 60 6.22 -1.59 15.17
N ILE A 61 4.90 -1.41 15.22
CA ILE A 61 4.11 -1.72 16.43
C ILE A 61 3.85 -3.22 16.58
N SER A 62 3.67 -3.68 17.81
CA SER A 62 3.27 -5.06 18.13
C SER A 62 1.88 -5.39 17.56
N LEU A 63 1.77 -6.57 16.94
CA LEU A 63 0.53 -7.14 16.38
C LEU A 63 -0.02 -8.31 17.19
N LYS A 64 0.49 -8.56 18.41
CA LYS A 64 0.08 -9.72 19.22
C LYS A 64 -1.44 -9.82 19.37
N ASP A 65 -2.08 -8.71 19.70
CA ASP A 65 -3.52 -8.59 19.93
C ASP A 65 -4.29 -7.95 18.76
N SER A 66 -3.64 -7.80 17.61
CA SER A 66 -4.27 -7.25 16.40
C SER A 66 -5.40 -8.13 15.88
N PRO A 67 -6.51 -7.54 15.41
CA PRO A 67 -7.57 -8.28 14.74
C PRO A 67 -7.05 -8.93 13.46
N THR A 68 -7.67 -10.04 13.11
CA THR A 68 -7.38 -10.77 11.89
C THR A 68 -8.30 -10.30 10.77
N TYR A 69 -7.74 -10.03 9.59
CA TYR A 69 -8.48 -9.74 8.38
C TYR A 69 -9.13 -11.03 7.84
N ILE A 70 -10.46 -11.05 7.75
CA ILE A 70 -11.28 -12.20 7.31
C ILE A 70 -12.01 -11.89 6.01
#